data_AF-A0A1B1Y2U0-F1
#
_entry.id   AF-A0A1B1Y2U0-F1
#
_cell.length_a   1.000
_cell.length_b   1.000
_cell.length_c   1.000
_cell.angle_alpha   90.00
_cell.angle_beta   90.00
_cell.angle_gamma   90.00
#
_symmetry.space_group_name_H-M   'P 1'
#
loop_
_entity.id
_entity.type
_entity.pdbx_description
1 polymer ?
#
loop_
_entity_poly.entity_id
_entity_poly.type
_entity_poly.pdbx_seq_one_letter_code
_entity_poly.pdbx_strand_id
1 'polypeptide(L)'
;MILFGSCVFFYKQGTPFFSTGLGASIFIMSHMIVLAVLAIIEKTKLDYKHLKFLVIGGVLGGLAQVCWFLALKNGKLSTVVPIRNLALLVTIALGVIFLAEKLTLLKTIGIILGLIAVILVSI
;
A
#
# COMPACT_ATOMS: atom_id res chain seq x y z
N MET A 1 3.74 -5.67 10.60
CA MET A 1 3.85 -6.32 9.28
C MET A 1 3.27 -7.73 9.23
N ILE A 2 3.35 -8.54 10.31
CA ILE A 2 2.76 -9.89 10.37
C ILE A 2 1.27 -9.87 10.03
N LEU A 3 0.47 -9.01 10.69
CA LEU A 3 -0.97 -8.88 10.40
C LEU A 3 -1.26 -8.56 8.93
N PHE A 4 -0.46 -7.70 8.31
CA PHE A 4 -0.61 -7.35 6.90
C PHE A 4 -0.32 -8.57 6.00
N GLY A 5 0.74 -9.32 6.29
CA GLY A 5 1.07 -10.55 5.56
C GLY A 5 -0.02 -11.61 5.66
N SER A 6 -0.56 -11.85 6.87
CA SER A 6 -1.69 -12.77 7.08
C SER A 6 -2.92 -12.33 6.28
N CYS A 7 -3.22 -11.03 6.29
CA CYS A 7 -4.33 -10.45 5.55
C CYS A 7 -4.23 -10.71 4.03
N VAL A 8 -3.03 -10.51 3.47
CA VAL A 8 -2.74 -10.75 2.05
C VAL A 8 -2.97 -12.21 1.67
N PHE A 9 -2.58 -13.15 2.54
CA PHE A 9 -2.81 -14.58 2.32
C PHE A 9 -4.31 -14.89 2.18
N PHE A 10 -5.14 -14.41 3.11
CA PHE A 10 -6.59 -14.59 3.04
C PHE A 10 -7.20 -13.93 1.80
N TYR A 11 -6.73 -12.74 1.40
CA TYR A 11 -7.21 -12.09 0.18
C TYR A 11 -6.87 -12.89 -1.07
N LYS A 12 -5.65 -13.41 -1.19
CA LYS A 12 -5.29 -14.25 -2.34
C LYS A 12 -6.19 -15.48 -2.41
N GLN A 13 -6.54 -16.09 -1.29
CA GLN A 13 -7.47 -17.23 -1.24
C GLN A 13 -8.89 -16.84 -1.67
N GLY A 14 -9.38 -15.65 -1.31
CA GLY A 14 -10.71 -15.17 -1.68
C GLY A 14 -10.83 -14.60 -3.10
N THR A 15 -9.76 -14.02 -3.66
CA THR A 15 -9.77 -13.33 -4.96
C THR A 15 -10.29 -14.13 -6.18
N PRO A 16 -10.16 -15.47 -6.26
CA PRO A 16 -10.70 -16.24 -7.38
C PRO A 16 -12.24 -16.29 -7.40
N PHE A 17 -12.88 -16.23 -6.24
CA PHE A 17 -14.32 -16.46 -6.08
C PHE A 17 -15.18 -15.21 -6.29
N PHE A 18 -14.57 -14.03 -6.31
CA PHE A 18 -15.28 -12.76 -6.37
C PHE A 18 -14.78 -11.87 -7.52
N SER A 19 -15.59 -10.87 -7.90
CA SER A 19 -15.14 -9.81 -8.81
C SER A 19 -14.06 -8.97 -8.13
N THR A 20 -13.10 -8.45 -8.91
CA THR A 20 -12.01 -7.63 -8.38
C THR A 20 -12.54 -6.39 -7.64
N GLY A 21 -13.59 -5.78 -8.18
CA GLY A 21 -14.27 -4.65 -7.54
C GLY A 21 -14.86 -5.01 -6.18
N LEU A 22 -15.48 -6.19 -6.06
CA LEU A 22 -16.06 -6.65 -4.79
C LEU A 22 -15.00 -6.95 -3.73
N GLY A 23 -13.89 -7.58 -4.12
CA GLY A 23 -12.76 -7.82 -3.20
C GLY A 23 -12.15 -6.52 -2.66
N ALA A 24 -11.93 -5.55 -3.56
CA ALA A 24 -11.43 -4.23 -3.19
C ALA A 24 -12.43 -3.43 -2.34
N SER A 25 -13.73 -3.52 -2.63
CA SER A 25 -14.76 -2.82 -1.83
C SER A 25 -14.86 -3.38 -0.43
N ILE A 26 -14.82 -4.71 -0.26
CA ILE A 26 -14.82 -5.35 1.06
C ILE A 26 -13.61 -4.87 1.87
N PHE A 27 -12.42 -4.85 1.26
CA PHE A 27 -11.21 -4.33 1.92
C PHE A 27 -11.41 -2.91 2.45
N ILE A 28 -11.89 -2.00 1.60
CA ILE A 28 -12.06 -0.59 1.95
C ILE A 28 -13.12 -0.44 3.05
N MET A 29 -14.26 -1.13 2.93
CA MET A 29 -15.34 -1.05 3.92
C MET A 29 -14.92 -1.61 5.29
N SER A 30 -14.20 -2.74 5.32
CA SER A 30 -13.70 -3.31 6.58
C SER A 30 -12.75 -2.36 7.31
N HIS A 31 -11.87 -1.67 6.58
CA HIS A 31 -10.96 -0.68 7.19
C HIS A 31 -11.69 0.60 7.61
N MET A 32 -12.69 1.04 6.86
CA MET A 32 -13.49 2.23 7.21
C MET A 32 -14.15 2.09 8.59
N ILE A 33 -14.72 0.93 8.90
CA ILE A 33 -15.41 0.70 10.18
C ILE A 33 -14.42 0.82 11.35
N VAL A 34 -13.26 0.17 11.24
CA VAL A 34 -12.23 0.20 12.30
C VAL A 34 -11.68 1.62 12.51
N LEU A 35 -11.42 2.33 11.41
CA LEU A 35 -10.86 3.69 11.46
C LEU A 35 -11.88 4.74 11.90
N ALA A 36 -13.17 4.56 11.60
CA ALA A 36 -14.23 5.46 12.05
C ALA A 36 -14.31 5.50 13.59
N VAL A 37 -14.17 4.34 14.25
CA VAL A 37 -14.14 4.27 15.72
C VAL A 37 -12.94 5.05 16.29
N LEU A 38 -11.75 4.89 15.69
CA LEU A 38 -10.55 5.61 16.12
C LEU A 38 -10.68 7.13 15.92
N ALA A 39 -11.23 7.58 14.78
CA ALA A 39 -11.44 9.00 14.50
C ALA A 39 -12.36 9.67 15.51
N ILE A 40 -13.37 8.96 16.02
CA ILE A 40 -14.27 9.46 17.07
C ILE A 40 -13.52 9.62 18.41
N ILE A 41 -12.60 8.71 18.73
CA ILE A 41 -11.83 8.72 19.98
C ILE A 41 -10.79 9.85 19.98
N GLU A 42 -10.09 10.07 18.87
CA GLU A 42 -8.94 11.00 18.80
C GLU A 42 -9.34 12.49 18.70
N LYS A 43 -10.61 12.82 18.48
CA LYS A 43 -11.16 14.20 18.43
C LYS A 43 -10.24 15.19 17.69
N THR A 44 -9.96 14.91 16.43
CA THR A 44 -9.09 15.76 15.59
C THR A 44 -9.81 17.01 15.09
N LYS A 45 -9.11 18.16 15.11
CA LYS A 45 -9.57 19.37 14.41
C LYS A 45 -9.27 19.24 12.92
N LEU A 46 -10.28 19.50 12.09
CA LEU A 46 -10.14 19.46 10.64
C LEU A 46 -9.35 20.67 10.14
N ASP A 47 -8.20 20.41 9.51
CA ASP A 47 -7.46 21.40 8.74
C ASP A 47 -7.81 21.28 7.25
N TYR A 48 -8.73 22.15 6.83
CA TYR A 48 -9.23 22.20 5.44
C TYR A 48 -8.13 22.47 4.41
N LYS A 49 -7.02 23.12 4.77
CA LYS A 49 -5.93 23.43 3.84
C LYS A 49 -5.15 22.19 3.42
N HIS A 50 -5.04 21.21 4.31
CA HIS A 50 -4.30 19.97 4.09
C HIS A 50 -5.19 18.81 3.65
N LEU A 51 -6.52 18.95 3.78
CA LEU A 51 -7.51 17.96 3.38
C LEU A 51 -7.36 17.49 1.93
N LYS A 52 -6.93 18.38 1.02
CA LYS A 52 -6.65 18.02 -0.39
C LYS A 52 -5.61 16.91 -0.53
N PHE A 53 -4.57 16.89 0.32
CA PHE A 53 -3.54 15.84 0.27
C PHE A 53 -4.10 14.50 0.74
N LEU A 54 -4.98 14.53 1.75
CA LEU A 54 -5.67 13.32 2.24
C LEU A 54 -6.63 12.77 1.18
N VAL A 55 -7.40 13.64 0.52
CA VAL A 55 -8.35 13.22 -0.54
C VAL A 55 -7.59 12.63 -1.73
N ILE A 56 -6.56 13.32 -2.23
CA ILE A 56 -5.75 12.82 -3.35
C ILE A 56 -5.06 11.50 -2.97
N GLY A 57 -4.46 11.43 -1.78
CA GLY A 57 -3.84 10.21 -1.26
C GLY A 57 -4.83 9.06 -1.11
N GLY A 58 -6.05 9.34 -0.64
CA GLY A 58 -7.12 8.35 -0.51
C GLY A 58 -7.62 7.82 -1.85
N VAL A 59 -7.82 8.68 -2.84
CA VAL A 59 -8.21 8.29 -4.20
C VAL A 59 -7.12 7.44 -4.86
N LEU A 60 -5.86 7.89 -4.80
CA LEU A 60 -4.72 7.13 -5.32
C LEU A 60 -4.56 5.78 -4.60
N GLY A 61 -4.73 5.76 -3.28
CA GLY A 61 -4.69 4.54 -2.47
C GLY A 61 -5.81 3.55 -2.84
N GLY A 62 -7.03 4.04 -3.05
CA GLY A 62 -8.15 3.22 -3.49
C GLY A 62 -7.93 2.62 -4.89
N LEU A 63 -7.46 3.43 -5.84
CA LEU A 63 -7.11 2.97 -7.19
C LEU A 63 -5.98 1.93 -7.16
N ALA A 64 -4.93 2.18 -6.37
CA ALA A 64 -3.84 1.25 -6.17
C ALA A 64 -4.33 -0.09 -5.58
N GLN A 65 -5.29 -0.04 -4.65
CA GLN A 65 -5.87 -1.23 -4.04
C GLN A 65 -6.64 -2.07 -5.06
N VAL A 66 -7.45 -1.45 -5.93
CA VAL A 66 -8.15 -2.16 -7.02
C VAL A 66 -7.15 -2.83 -7.96
N CYS A 67 -6.10 -2.10 -8.38
CA CYS A 67 -5.03 -2.67 -9.20
C CYS A 67 -4.31 -3.83 -8.50
N TRP A 68 -4.12 -3.73 -7.19
CA TRP A 68 -3.48 -4.78 -6.40
C TRP A 68 -4.32 -6.05 -6.31
N PHE A 69 -5.63 -5.92 -6.10
CA PHE A 69 -6.55 -7.06 -6.15
C PHE A 69 -6.58 -7.71 -7.54
N LEU A 70 -6.49 -6.91 -8.62
CA LEU A 70 -6.39 -7.43 -9.98
C LEU A 70 -5.10 -8.24 -10.18
N ALA A 71 -3.96 -7.70 -9.72
CA ALA A 71 -2.68 -8.38 -9.77
C ALA A 71 -2.67 -9.66 -8.92
N LEU A 72 -3.24 -9.63 -7.71
CA LEU A 72 -3.39 -10.80 -6.87
C LEU A 72 -4.28 -11.86 -7.51
N LYS A 73 -5.36 -11.48 -8.19
CA LYS A 73 -6.24 -12.43 -8.86
C LYS A 73 -5.51 -13.16 -9.99
N ASN A 74 -4.77 -12.43 -10.83
CA ASN A 74 -4.17 -12.95 -12.06
C ASN A 74 -2.73 -13.47 -11.90
N GLY A 75 -2.02 -13.07 -10.84
CA GLY A 75 -0.60 -13.36 -10.63
C GLY A 75 -0.32 -14.28 -9.44
N LYS A 76 0.90 -14.82 -9.38
CA LYS A 76 1.38 -15.61 -8.23
C LYS A 76 1.67 -14.71 -7.04
N LEU A 77 1.33 -15.17 -5.83
CA LEU A 77 1.57 -14.41 -4.60
C LEU A 77 3.05 -14.07 -4.42
N SER A 78 3.93 -15.03 -4.72
CA SER A 78 5.39 -14.90 -4.64
C SER A 78 5.97 -13.82 -5.55
N THR A 79 5.26 -13.40 -6.60
CA THR A 79 5.72 -12.37 -7.54
C THR A 79 5.03 -11.02 -7.28
N VAL A 80 3.72 -11.05 -7.01
CA VAL A 80 2.93 -9.82 -6.78
C VAL A 80 3.32 -9.11 -5.49
N VAL A 81 3.63 -9.86 -4.42
CA VAL A 81 4.00 -9.27 -3.12
C VAL A 81 5.34 -8.55 -3.17
N PRO A 82 6.44 -9.13 -3.71
CA PRO A 82 7.69 -8.41 -3.88
C PRO A 82 7.58 -7.19 -4.80
N ILE A 83 6.86 -7.31 -5.93
CA ILE A 83 6.64 -6.16 -6.83
C ILE A 83 5.97 -5.00 -6.09
N ARG A 84 4.98 -5.26 -5.22
CA ARG A 84 4.37 -4.20 -4.39
C ARG A 84 5.39 -3.51 -3.49
N ASN A 85 6.41 -4.21 -3.01
CA ASN A 85 7.44 -3.61 -2.18
C ASN A 85 8.33 -2.61 -2.95
N LEU A 86 8.39 -2.67 -4.29
CA LEU A 86 9.06 -1.65 -5.12
C LEU A 86 8.37 -0.29 -5.05
N ALA A 87 7.08 -0.23 -4.69
CA ALA A 87 6.39 1.05 -4.47
C ALA A 87 7.07 1.90 -3.39
N LEU A 88 7.81 1.27 -2.46
CA LEU A 88 8.66 1.94 -1.48
C LEU A 88 9.69 2.86 -2.15
N LEU A 89 10.24 2.50 -3.31
CA LEU A 89 11.19 3.33 -4.05
C LEU A 89 10.54 4.63 -4.53
N VAL A 90 9.30 4.53 -5.04
CA VAL A 90 8.53 5.69 -5.49
C VAL A 90 8.24 6.62 -4.30
N THR A 91 7.85 6.05 -3.15
CA THR A 91 7.63 6.82 -1.91
C THR A 91 8.91 7.53 -1.46
N ILE A 92 10.06 6.86 -1.48
CA ILE A 92 11.34 7.47 -1.10
C ILE A 92 11.72 8.58 -2.09
N ALA A 93 11.58 8.35 -3.39
CA ALA A 93 11.86 9.37 -4.40
C ALA A 93 10.99 10.62 -4.20
N LEU A 94 9.69 10.43 -3.95
CA LEU A 94 8.77 11.52 -3.63
C LEU A 94 9.15 12.22 -2.31
N GLY A 95 9.58 11.48 -1.27
CA GLY A 95 10.05 12.05 -0.01
C GLY A 95 11.30 12.92 -0.19
N VAL A 96 12.24 12.50 -1.02
CA VAL A 96 13.43 13.32 -1.34
C VAL A 96 13.05 14.59 -2.10
N ILE A 97 12.15 14.49 -3.09
CA ILE A 97 11.78 15.62 -3.95
C ILE A 97 10.89 16.62 -3.19
N PHE A 98 9.84 16.14 -2.52
CA PHE A 98 8.80 17.01 -1.93
C PHE A 98 9.03 17.33 -0.45
N LEU A 99 9.66 16.43 0.31
CA LEU A 99 9.92 16.62 1.74
C LEU A 99 11.38 17.01 2.03
N ALA A 100 12.22 17.12 0.99
CA ALA A 100 13.65 17.42 1.09
C ALA A 100 14.40 16.49 2.06
N GLU A 101 13.96 15.23 2.16
CA GLU A 101 14.62 14.25 3.02
C GLU A 101 16.05 13.98 2.54
N LYS A 102 17.03 14.19 3.43
CA LYS A 102 18.43 13.89 3.11
C LYS A 102 18.64 12.37 3.09
N LEU A 103 18.95 11.83 1.92
CA LEU A 103 19.42 10.46 1.79
C LEU A 103 20.87 10.37 2.23
N THR A 104 21.12 9.56 3.25
CA THR A 104 22.49 9.17 3.60
C THR A 104 22.98 8.08 2.64
N LEU A 105 24.30 7.97 2.48
CA LEU A 105 24.93 6.91 1.69
C LEU A 105 24.45 5.52 2.14
N LEU A 106 24.33 5.30 3.45
CA LEU A 106 23.88 4.03 4.02
C LEU A 106 22.43 3.69 3.63
N LYS A 107 21.52 4.68 3.65
CA LYS A 107 20.13 4.49 3.19
C LYS A 107 20.09 4.13 1.71
N THR A 108 20.93 4.78 0.89
CA THR A 108 21.01 4.53 -0.55
C THR A 108 21.47 3.11 -0.84
N ILE A 109 22.51 2.63 -0.14
CA ILE A 109 22.99 1.25 -0.25
C ILE A 109 21.90 0.26 0.17
N GLY A 110 21.19 0.53 1.27
CA GLY A 110 20.07 -0.29 1.74
C GLY A 110 18.94 -0.39 0.71
N ILE A 111 18.62 0.72 0.04
CA ILE A 111 17.62 0.77 -1.04
C ILE A 111 18.05 -0.09 -2.22
N ILE A 112 19.32 0.01 -2.65
CA ILE A 112 19.87 -0.78 -3.77
C ILE A 112 19.85 -2.28 -3.43
N LEU A 113 20.27 -2.67 -2.22
CA LEU A 113 20.21 -4.06 -1.75
C LEU A 113 18.76 -4.57 -1.70
N GLY A 114 17.82 -3.75 -1.23
CA GLY A 114 16.40 -4.09 -1.23
C GLY A 114 15.86 -4.31 -2.64
N LEU A 115 16.28 -3.49 -3.61
CA LEU A 115 15.91 -3.64 -5.02
C LEU A 115 16.42 -4.96 -5.61
N ILE A 116 17.69 -5.29 -5.36
CA ILE A 116 18.30 -6.55 -5.80
C ILE A 116 17.53 -7.73 -5.21
N ALA A 117 17.22 -7.69 -3.91
CA ALA A 117 16.47 -8.74 -3.24
C ALA A 117 15.08 -8.94 -3.85
N VAL A 118 14.35 -7.85 -4.14
CA VAL A 118 13.02 -7.94 -4.76
C VAL A 118 13.08 -8.52 -6.17
N ILE A 119 14.06 -8.11 -6.99
CA ILE A 119 14.24 -8.65 -8.34
C ILE A 119 14.52 -10.16 -8.27
N LEU A 120 15.45 -10.58 -7.39
CA LEU A 120 15.83 -11.98 -7.24
C LEU A 120 14.65 -12.87 -6.82
N VAL A 121 13.77 -12.37 -5.94
CA VAL A 121 12.57 -13.10 -5.49
C VAL A 121 11.46 -13.12 -6.56
N SER A 122 11.46 -12.14 -7.47
CA SER A 122 10.41 -12.00 -8.49
C SER A 122 10.64 -12.83 -9.74
N ILE A 123 11.89 -13.25 -10.00
CA ILE A 123 12.29 -14.15 -11.11
C ILE A 123 12.01 -15.61 -10.71
#